data_AF-A0A1V6DD40-F1
#
_entry.id   AF-A0A1V6DD40-F1
#
_cell.length_a   1.000
_cell.length_b   1.000
_cell.length_c   1.000
_cell.angle_alpha   90.00
_cell.angle_beta   90.00
_cell.angle_gamma   90.00
#
_symmetry.space_group_name_H-M   'P 1'
#
loop_
_entity.id
_entity.type
_entity.pdbx_description
1 polymer ?
#
loop_
_entity_poly.entity_id
_entity_poly.type
_entity_poly.pdbx_seq_one_letter_code
_entity_poly.pdbx_strand_id
1 'polypeptide(L)'
;MRGLQEQLRPLLMARSQVTAALNYLQARFSEEHLQKLEYALLRHVFLAEIVKLPGATTTKFQTRWCDQLAGDQRYCSFDECLALFEQVLTQLTGGWLDQNEHQSAVELFLDNQLLPYEVPVDYVSVPATGDNTTRIHRLGNLAFVLSPNALRTARLRKYLRDSETSPDAPFFRQLLDNKIKVKTYLTDRAQTGLYKTNREKRWEAHPHSVQFATRSTCFEIEYTLVIQLCSFVGFPQEAKASLQAAGILPAELTPFRCPVTLLPISFDEFRAELTNPNHGTSGFQVGHLTPLKLDAPQDGNAGHTADNISWISADGNRIQGSMSLQEVRALLQKIAQNYEAEGWT
;
A
#
# COMPACT_ATOMS: atom_id res chain seq x y z
N MET A 1 -13.80 4.54 -17.74
CA MET A 1 -14.54 4.44 -16.47
C MET A 1 -15.91 5.09 -16.55
N ARG A 2 -16.05 6.36 -17.00
CA ARG A 2 -17.37 6.97 -17.28
C ARG A 2 -18.28 6.08 -18.14
N GLY A 3 -17.78 5.58 -19.27
CA GLY A 3 -18.55 4.65 -20.12
C GLY A 3 -18.92 3.32 -19.44
N LEU A 4 -18.11 2.80 -18.51
CA LEU A 4 -18.47 1.59 -17.75
C LEU A 4 -19.57 1.92 -16.73
N GLN A 5 -19.48 3.05 -16.04
CA GLN A 5 -20.50 3.49 -15.09
C GLN A 5 -21.84 3.72 -15.80
N GLU A 6 -21.85 4.39 -16.95
CA GLU A 6 -23.06 4.62 -17.75
C GLU A 6 -23.72 3.30 -18.18
N GLN A 7 -22.94 2.29 -18.54
CA GLN A 7 -23.45 0.96 -18.90
C GLN A 7 -23.92 0.14 -17.69
N LEU A 8 -23.21 0.22 -16.56
CA LEU A 8 -23.56 -0.53 -15.35
C LEU A 8 -24.75 0.07 -14.61
N ARG A 9 -24.93 1.39 -14.65
CA ARG A 9 -25.91 2.10 -13.82
C ARG A 9 -27.34 1.56 -14.00
N PRO A 10 -27.88 1.35 -15.22
CA PRO A 10 -29.22 0.77 -15.38
C PRO A 10 -29.35 -0.62 -14.75
N LEU A 11 -28.32 -1.47 -14.90
CA LEU A 11 -28.28 -2.83 -14.36
C LEU A 11 -28.22 -2.84 -12.84
N LEU A 12 -27.48 -1.90 -12.25
CA LEU A 12 -27.39 -1.70 -10.82
C LEU A 12 -28.70 -1.13 -10.24
N MET A 13 -29.32 -0.16 -10.91
CA MET A 13 -30.58 0.45 -10.46
C MET A 13 -31.77 -0.51 -10.54
N ALA A 14 -31.72 -1.51 -11.42
CA ALA A 14 -32.72 -2.58 -11.47
C ALA A 14 -32.75 -3.44 -10.18
N ARG A 15 -31.73 -3.36 -9.32
CA ARG A 15 -31.65 -4.07 -8.05
C ARG A 15 -32.16 -3.18 -6.91
N SER A 16 -33.23 -3.61 -6.24
CA SER A 16 -33.87 -2.84 -5.17
C SER A 16 -32.92 -2.55 -4.00
N GLN A 17 -32.06 -3.52 -3.63
CA GLN A 17 -31.07 -3.35 -2.56
C GLN A 17 -30.06 -2.26 -2.88
N VAL A 18 -29.61 -2.18 -4.13
CA VAL A 18 -28.66 -1.15 -4.58
C VAL A 18 -29.30 0.23 -4.52
N THR A 19 -30.54 0.36 -4.99
CA THR A 19 -31.27 1.64 -4.94
C THR A 19 -31.46 2.12 -3.50
N ALA A 20 -31.85 1.21 -2.58
CA ALA A 20 -31.99 1.53 -1.16
C ALA A 20 -30.65 1.96 -0.54
N ALA A 21 -29.56 1.25 -0.85
CA ALA A 21 -28.22 1.58 -0.36
C ALA A 21 -27.75 2.96 -0.87
N LEU A 22 -28.00 3.31 -2.13
CA LEU A 22 -27.62 4.62 -2.66
C LEU A 22 -28.40 5.77 -2.00
N ASN A 23 -29.70 5.60 -1.77
CA ASN A 23 -30.49 6.61 -1.03
C ASN A 23 -29.95 6.80 0.40
N TYR A 24 -29.54 5.72 1.05
CA TYR A 24 -28.90 5.78 2.37
C TYR A 24 -27.58 6.57 2.33
N LEU A 25 -26.74 6.31 1.32
CA LEU A 25 -25.45 7.02 1.16
C LEU A 25 -25.65 8.50 0.80
N GLN A 26 -26.65 8.84 -0.02
CA GLN A 26 -26.99 10.23 -0.35
C GLN A 26 -27.36 11.07 0.87
N ALA A 27 -27.96 10.45 1.89
CA ALA A 27 -28.29 11.14 3.14
C ALA A 27 -27.07 11.37 4.06
N ARG A 28 -25.94 10.71 3.79
CA ARG A 28 -24.75 10.73 4.66
C ARG A 28 -23.54 11.45 4.09
N PHE A 29 -23.35 11.37 2.77
CA PHE A 29 -22.20 11.93 2.09
C PHE A 29 -22.60 13.13 1.23
N SER A 30 -21.66 14.06 1.06
CA SER A 30 -21.80 15.10 0.03
C SER A 30 -21.91 14.46 -1.36
N GLU A 31 -22.48 15.18 -2.32
CA GLU A 31 -22.57 14.70 -3.72
C GLU A 31 -21.19 14.35 -4.29
N GLU A 32 -20.17 15.15 -3.97
CA GLU A 32 -18.78 14.91 -4.38
C GLU A 32 -18.22 13.62 -3.78
N HIS A 33 -18.38 13.42 -2.46
CA HIS A 33 -17.91 12.20 -1.79
C HIS A 33 -18.64 10.96 -2.29
N LEU A 34 -19.95 11.06 -2.48
CA LEU A 34 -20.75 9.97 -3.04
C LEU A 34 -20.23 9.58 -4.43
N GLN A 35 -19.99 10.55 -5.30
CA GLN A 35 -19.47 10.28 -6.63
C GLN A 35 -18.09 9.59 -6.56
N LYS A 36 -17.17 10.07 -5.72
CA LYS A 36 -15.85 9.45 -5.55
C LYS A 36 -15.97 8.01 -5.00
N LEU A 37 -16.86 7.78 -4.04
CA LEU A 37 -17.11 6.47 -3.44
C LEU A 37 -17.69 5.49 -4.47
N GLU A 38 -18.67 5.90 -5.26
CA GLU A 38 -19.22 5.09 -6.36
C GLU A 38 -18.14 4.69 -7.36
N TYR A 39 -17.31 5.63 -7.81
CA TYR A 39 -16.19 5.32 -8.71
C TYR A 39 -15.20 4.34 -8.08
N ALA A 40 -14.93 4.48 -6.80
CA ALA A 40 -14.05 3.56 -6.07
C ALA A 40 -14.62 2.15 -6.01
N LEU A 41 -15.89 1.99 -5.64
CA LEU A 41 -16.55 0.69 -5.60
C LEU A 41 -16.57 0.02 -6.98
N LEU A 42 -16.94 0.76 -8.03
CA LEU A 42 -16.91 0.25 -9.40
C LEU A 42 -15.50 -0.18 -9.81
N ARG A 43 -14.48 0.61 -9.44
CA ARG A 43 -13.07 0.29 -9.75
C ARG A 43 -12.60 -0.97 -9.02
N HIS A 44 -12.96 -1.16 -7.75
CA HIS A 44 -12.51 -2.33 -6.99
C HIS A 44 -13.21 -3.61 -7.43
N VAL A 45 -14.50 -3.53 -7.75
CA VAL A 45 -15.32 -4.70 -8.08
C VAL A 45 -15.16 -5.15 -9.54
N PHE A 46 -15.25 -4.24 -10.51
CA PHE A 46 -15.36 -4.64 -11.92
C PHE A 46 -14.02 -4.65 -12.66
N LEU A 47 -13.01 -3.96 -12.13
CA LEU A 47 -11.77 -3.67 -12.83
C LEU A 47 -10.53 -4.16 -12.08
N ALA A 48 -9.47 -4.43 -12.83
CA ALA A 48 -8.13 -4.72 -12.36
C ALA A 48 -7.10 -3.96 -13.20
N GLU A 49 -6.03 -3.49 -12.56
CA GLU A 49 -4.80 -3.06 -13.22
C GLU A 49 -3.90 -4.27 -13.34
N ILE A 50 -3.88 -4.87 -14.54
CA ILE A 50 -3.06 -6.05 -14.83
C ILE A 50 -1.82 -5.64 -15.60
N VAL A 51 -0.74 -6.43 -15.42
CA VAL A 51 0.51 -6.24 -16.15
C VAL A 51 0.22 -6.23 -17.64
N LYS A 52 0.67 -5.17 -18.33
CA LYS A 52 0.51 -5.06 -19.78
C LYS A 52 1.24 -6.21 -20.47
N LEU A 53 0.55 -6.86 -21.40
CA LEU A 53 1.17 -7.79 -22.32
C LEU A 53 2.18 -7.04 -23.22
N PRO A 54 3.29 -7.68 -23.63
CA PRO A 54 4.20 -7.10 -24.61
C PRO A 54 3.44 -6.65 -25.87
N GLY A 55 3.61 -5.38 -26.27
CA GLY A 55 2.95 -4.81 -27.46
C GLY A 55 1.53 -4.24 -27.23
N ALA A 56 0.95 -4.33 -26.03
CA ALA A 56 -0.37 -3.79 -25.76
C ALA A 56 -0.38 -2.24 -25.66
N THR A 57 -1.13 -1.59 -26.55
CA THR A 57 -1.34 -0.12 -26.60
C THR A 57 -2.52 0.36 -25.74
N THR A 58 -3.22 -0.55 -25.06
CA THR A 58 -4.53 -0.26 -24.44
C THR A 58 -4.47 0.17 -22.96
N THR A 59 -5.67 0.45 -22.43
CA THR A 59 -6.00 1.13 -21.17
C THR A 59 -5.36 0.53 -19.92
N LYS A 60 -5.08 1.38 -18.93
CA LYS A 60 -4.51 1.02 -17.61
C LYS A 60 -5.33 -0.04 -16.86
N PHE A 61 -6.61 -0.20 -17.18
CA PHE A 61 -7.52 -1.14 -16.51
C PHE A 61 -8.15 -2.11 -17.51
N GLN A 62 -8.44 -3.31 -17.00
CA GLN A 62 -9.15 -4.39 -17.68
C GLN A 62 -10.30 -4.87 -16.79
N THR A 63 -11.32 -5.46 -17.37
CA THR A 63 -12.41 -6.08 -16.60
C THR A 63 -11.94 -7.37 -15.93
N ARG A 64 -12.59 -7.76 -14.82
CA ARG A 64 -12.26 -9.00 -14.09
C ARG A 64 -12.54 -10.28 -14.90
N TRP A 65 -13.36 -10.20 -15.93
CA TRP A 65 -13.71 -11.31 -16.83
C TRP A 65 -12.99 -11.27 -18.18
N CYS A 66 -11.88 -10.53 -18.30
CA CYS A 66 -11.12 -10.48 -19.56
C CYS A 66 -10.37 -11.80 -19.82
N ASP A 67 -10.07 -12.07 -21.09
CA ASP A 67 -9.40 -13.30 -21.52
C ASP A 67 -8.01 -13.49 -20.90
N GLN A 68 -7.29 -12.39 -20.59
CA GLN A 68 -5.99 -12.45 -19.94
C GLN A 68 -6.06 -13.05 -18.52
N LEU A 69 -7.23 -13.00 -17.88
CA LEU A 69 -7.45 -13.61 -16.57
C LEU A 69 -8.09 -15.00 -16.68
N ALA A 70 -8.31 -15.57 -17.88
CA ALA A 70 -8.87 -16.90 -17.99
C ALA A 70 -7.99 -17.95 -17.27
N GLY A 71 -8.56 -18.64 -16.27
CA GLY A 71 -7.82 -19.59 -15.43
C GLY A 71 -6.95 -18.97 -14.33
N ASP A 72 -6.95 -17.64 -14.18
CA ASP A 72 -6.22 -16.92 -13.13
C ASP A 72 -7.09 -16.74 -11.86
N GLN A 73 -6.48 -16.77 -10.68
CA GLN A 73 -7.18 -16.59 -9.40
C GLN A 73 -7.84 -15.20 -9.25
N ARG A 74 -7.49 -14.23 -10.08
CA ARG A 74 -8.09 -12.89 -10.10
C ARG A 74 -9.31 -12.79 -11.02
N TYR A 75 -9.62 -13.83 -11.80
CA TYR A 75 -10.80 -13.87 -12.65
C TYR A 75 -12.08 -13.75 -11.84
N CYS A 76 -13.05 -13.01 -12.36
CA CYS A 76 -14.41 -13.01 -11.84
C CYS A 76 -15.38 -12.72 -12.97
N SER A 77 -16.43 -13.54 -13.08
CA SER A 77 -17.45 -13.34 -14.10
C SER A 77 -18.19 -12.02 -13.85
N PHE A 78 -18.81 -11.50 -14.91
CA PHE A 78 -19.62 -10.28 -14.82
C PHE A 78 -20.75 -10.40 -13.78
N ASP A 79 -21.49 -11.52 -13.79
CA ASP A 79 -22.61 -11.75 -12.87
C ASP A 79 -22.16 -11.83 -11.41
N GLU A 80 -21.01 -12.45 -11.15
CA GLU A 80 -20.43 -12.49 -9.81
C GLU A 80 -19.90 -11.12 -9.39
N CYS A 81 -19.34 -10.32 -10.30
CA CYS A 81 -19.00 -8.92 -10.01
C CYS A 81 -20.24 -8.09 -9.64
N LEU A 82 -21.39 -8.31 -10.29
CA LEU A 82 -22.65 -7.67 -9.89
C LEU A 82 -23.08 -8.08 -8.47
N ALA A 83 -23.01 -9.37 -8.14
CA ALA A 83 -23.33 -9.87 -6.81
C ALA A 83 -22.35 -9.33 -5.75
N LEU A 84 -21.06 -9.23 -6.08
CA LEU A 84 -20.04 -8.62 -5.23
C LEU A 84 -20.32 -7.15 -4.95
N PHE A 85 -20.72 -6.38 -5.96
CA PHE A 85 -21.05 -4.97 -5.78
C PHE A 85 -22.23 -4.79 -4.81
N GLU A 86 -23.27 -5.60 -4.96
CA GLU A 86 -24.41 -5.63 -4.05
C GLU A 86 -23.99 -6.03 -2.63
N GLN A 87 -23.17 -7.08 -2.47
CA GLN A 87 -22.64 -7.50 -1.17
C GLN A 87 -21.88 -6.35 -0.47
N VAL A 88 -20.98 -5.68 -1.19
CA VAL A 88 -20.15 -4.60 -0.63
C VAL A 88 -21.01 -3.41 -0.22
N LEU A 89 -22.02 -3.04 -1.02
CA LEU A 89 -22.98 -2.00 -0.65
C LEU A 89 -23.84 -2.37 0.56
N THR A 90 -24.34 -3.59 0.60
CA THR A 90 -25.13 -4.10 1.73
C THR A 90 -24.29 -4.16 3.00
N GLN A 91 -23.01 -4.55 2.92
CA GLN A 91 -22.11 -4.48 4.07
C GLN A 91 -21.92 -3.03 4.54
N LEU A 92 -21.63 -2.12 3.61
CA LEU A 92 -21.37 -0.71 3.91
C LEU A 92 -22.56 -0.05 4.62
N THR A 93 -23.77 -0.29 4.10
CA THR A 93 -25.02 0.33 4.57
C THR A 93 -25.73 -0.47 5.66
N GLY A 94 -25.41 -1.75 5.83
CA GLY A 94 -25.99 -2.66 6.82
C GLY A 94 -25.36 -2.59 8.22
N GLY A 95 -24.89 -1.40 8.63
CA GLY A 95 -24.32 -1.16 9.96
C GLY A 95 -22.82 -0.88 10.00
N TRP A 96 -22.06 -1.10 8.91
CA TRP A 96 -20.62 -0.81 8.92
C TRP A 96 -20.36 0.69 9.07
N LEU A 97 -21.10 1.55 8.36
CA LEU A 97 -20.99 3.01 8.49
C LEU A 97 -21.46 3.56 9.85
N ASP A 98 -22.20 2.77 10.64
CA ASP A 98 -22.74 3.18 11.94
C ASP A 98 -21.75 2.95 13.08
N GLN A 99 -20.67 2.23 12.80
CA GLN A 99 -19.58 2.09 13.76
C GLN A 99 -18.84 3.41 13.92
N ASN A 100 -18.31 3.64 15.12
CA ASN A 100 -17.61 4.87 15.44
C ASN A 100 -16.46 5.11 14.45
N GLU A 101 -16.28 6.37 14.05
CA GLU A 101 -15.24 6.84 13.13
C GLU A 101 -15.33 6.33 11.67
N HIS A 102 -16.14 5.31 11.35
CA HIS A 102 -16.14 4.67 10.02
C HIS A 102 -16.54 5.61 8.88
N GLN A 103 -17.64 6.37 9.03
CA GLN A 103 -18.02 7.36 8.03
C GLN A 103 -16.91 8.41 7.84
N SER A 104 -16.42 8.99 8.93
CA SER A 104 -15.35 9.99 8.89
C SER A 104 -14.05 9.42 8.31
N ALA A 105 -13.79 8.12 8.48
CA ALA A 105 -12.64 7.44 7.89
C ALA A 105 -12.79 7.35 6.37
N VAL A 106 -13.98 7.01 5.86
CA VAL A 106 -14.26 7.01 4.42
C VAL A 106 -14.01 8.41 3.84
N GLU A 107 -14.58 9.46 4.45
CA GLU A 107 -14.36 10.86 4.02
C GLU A 107 -12.87 11.21 4.02
N LEU A 108 -12.14 10.83 5.08
CA LEU A 108 -10.71 11.06 5.19
C LEU A 108 -9.90 10.41 4.07
N PHE A 109 -10.24 9.17 3.68
CA PHE A 109 -9.64 8.49 2.52
C PHE A 109 -9.97 9.19 1.20
N LEU A 110 -11.22 9.62 1.02
CA LEU A 110 -11.66 10.31 -0.21
C LEU A 110 -10.97 11.66 -0.40
N ASP A 111 -10.65 12.36 0.69
CA ASP A 111 -10.03 13.69 0.66
C ASP A 111 -8.49 13.62 0.66
N ASN A 112 -7.91 12.58 1.27
CA ASN A 112 -6.46 12.46 1.48
C ASN A 112 -5.86 11.25 0.76
N GLN A 113 -6.43 10.88 -0.39
CA GLN A 113 -5.97 9.75 -1.18
C GLN A 113 -4.51 9.94 -1.67
N LEU A 114 -3.73 8.85 -1.68
CA LEU A 114 -2.46 8.76 -2.41
C LEU A 114 -2.63 8.11 -3.77
N LEU A 115 -3.65 7.25 -3.90
CA LEU A 115 -3.99 6.58 -5.15
C LEU A 115 -5.36 7.02 -5.63
N PRO A 116 -5.59 7.07 -6.94
CA PRO A 116 -6.94 7.23 -7.45
C PRO A 116 -7.86 6.11 -6.95
N TYR A 117 -9.06 6.52 -6.52
CA TYR A 117 -10.15 5.63 -6.13
C TYR A 117 -9.86 4.84 -4.84
N GLU A 118 -9.14 5.47 -3.92
CA GLU A 118 -8.75 4.85 -2.66
C GLU A 118 -9.88 4.93 -1.64
N VAL A 119 -10.29 3.75 -1.18
CA VAL A 119 -11.24 3.53 -0.09
C VAL A 119 -10.79 2.28 0.68
N PRO A 120 -11.18 2.10 1.95
CA PRO A 120 -10.77 0.96 2.78
C PRO A 120 -11.55 -0.31 2.41
N VAL A 121 -11.52 -0.69 1.13
CA VAL A 121 -12.05 -1.97 0.61
C VAL A 121 -10.87 -2.90 0.34
N ASP A 122 -10.93 -4.13 0.82
CA ASP A 122 -9.80 -5.06 0.70
C ASP A 122 -10.26 -6.52 0.61
N TYR A 123 -9.31 -7.41 0.32
CA TYR A 123 -9.54 -8.84 0.41
C TYR A 123 -9.39 -9.32 1.86
N VAL A 124 -10.40 -10.03 2.37
CA VAL A 124 -10.40 -10.52 3.76
C VAL A 124 -9.65 -11.84 3.94
N SER A 125 -9.42 -12.58 2.86
CA SER A 125 -8.61 -13.78 2.84
C SER A 125 -7.74 -13.84 1.59
N VAL A 126 -6.52 -14.34 1.75
CA VAL A 126 -5.58 -14.60 0.66
C VAL A 126 -5.49 -16.11 0.47
N PRO A 127 -5.49 -16.62 -0.78
CA PRO A 127 -5.26 -18.05 -1.03
C PRO A 127 -3.98 -18.55 -0.34
N ALA A 128 -4.03 -19.73 0.25
CA ALA A 128 -2.86 -20.32 0.89
C ALA A 128 -1.74 -20.59 -0.12
N THR A 129 -0.50 -20.69 0.37
CA THR A 129 0.64 -21.07 -0.48
C THR A 129 0.39 -22.46 -1.09
N GLY A 130 0.46 -22.55 -2.42
CA GLY A 130 0.18 -23.78 -3.18
C GLY A 130 -1.29 -24.01 -3.54
N ASP A 131 -2.21 -23.20 -3.01
CA ASP A 131 -3.61 -23.21 -3.44
C ASP A 131 -3.77 -22.42 -4.74
N ASN A 132 -3.84 -23.14 -5.86
CA ASN A 132 -4.01 -22.59 -7.21
C ASN A 132 -5.46 -22.55 -7.69
N THR A 133 -6.43 -22.94 -6.86
CA THR A 133 -7.84 -23.08 -7.28
C THR A 133 -8.72 -21.99 -6.68
N THR A 134 -8.40 -21.54 -5.47
CA THR A 134 -9.18 -20.53 -4.76
C THR A 134 -8.98 -19.15 -5.38
N ARG A 135 -10.03 -18.57 -5.97
CA ARG A 135 -9.98 -17.22 -6.56
C ARG A 135 -9.93 -16.14 -5.50
N ILE A 136 -9.02 -15.19 -5.58
CA ILE A 136 -8.96 -14.06 -4.64
C ILE A 136 -10.14 -13.09 -4.83
N HIS A 137 -10.58 -12.87 -6.08
CA HIS A 137 -11.71 -12.00 -6.38
C HIS A 137 -12.98 -12.84 -6.52
N ARG A 138 -13.68 -13.07 -5.40
CA ARG A 138 -14.87 -13.91 -5.31
C ARG A 138 -15.86 -13.39 -4.26
N LEU A 139 -17.12 -13.78 -4.37
CA LEU A 139 -18.15 -13.49 -3.36
C LEU A 139 -17.66 -13.87 -1.95
N GLY A 140 -17.96 -13.03 -0.97
CA GLY A 140 -17.51 -13.19 0.42
C GLY A 140 -16.05 -12.80 0.69
N ASN A 141 -15.22 -12.52 -0.33
CA ASN A 141 -13.82 -12.19 -0.10
C ASN A 141 -13.45 -10.71 -0.28
N LEU A 142 -14.38 -9.85 -0.69
CA LEU A 142 -14.15 -8.41 -0.81
C LEU A 142 -15.04 -7.67 0.19
N ALA A 143 -14.45 -6.81 1.02
CA ALA A 143 -15.14 -6.15 2.12
C ALA A 143 -14.56 -4.78 2.46
N PHE A 144 -15.34 -3.96 3.16
CA PHE A 144 -14.79 -2.80 3.87
C PHE A 144 -13.98 -3.26 5.10
N VAL A 145 -12.71 -2.89 5.16
CA VAL A 145 -11.75 -3.26 6.21
C VAL A 145 -11.05 -1.99 6.67
N LEU A 146 -11.34 -1.56 7.91
CA LEU A 146 -10.70 -0.41 8.55
C LEU A 146 -9.92 -0.88 9.78
N SER A 147 -8.61 -1.02 9.63
CA SER A 147 -7.73 -1.27 10.77
C SER A 147 -7.38 0.04 11.50
N PRO A 148 -6.99 -0.01 12.79
CA PRO A 148 -6.47 1.17 13.49
C PRO A 148 -5.30 1.83 12.76
N ASN A 149 -4.42 1.02 12.15
CA ASN A 149 -3.30 1.54 11.36
C ASN A 149 -3.76 2.22 10.08
N ALA A 150 -4.79 1.70 9.37
CA ALA A 150 -5.35 2.37 8.20
C ALA A 150 -5.91 3.76 8.55
N LEU A 151 -6.64 3.88 9.67
CA LEU A 151 -7.15 5.16 10.13
C LEU A 151 -6.02 6.12 10.54
N ARG A 152 -5.00 5.64 11.27
CA ARG A 152 -3.81 6.43 11.61
C ARG A 152 -3.07 6.92 10.37
N THR A 153 -2.89 6.06 9.37
CA THR A 153 -2.29 6.42 8.08
C THR A 153 -3.05 7.56 7.40
N ALA A 154 -4.37 7.45 7.29
CA ALA A 154 -5.19 8.50 6.68
C ALA A 154 -5.11 9.84 7.44
N ARG A 155 -5.10 9.80 8.78
CA ARG A 155 -4.92 10.99 9.64
C ARG A 155 -3.54 11.62 9.47
N LEU A 156 -2.50 10.78 9.40
CA LEU A 156 -1.12 11.19 9.20
C LEU A 156 -0.92 11.86 7.85
N ARG A 157 -1.53 11.34 6.78
CA ARG A 157 -1.55 11.99 5.47
C ARG A 157 -2.17 13.38 5.53
N LYS A 158 -3.34 13.53 6.16
CA LYS A 158 -4.00 14.83 6.35
C LYS A 158 -3.04 15.80 7.04
N TYR A 159 -2.51 15.41 8.20
CA TYR A 159 -1.60 16.24 8.98
C TYR A 159 -0.35 16.67 8.20
N LEU A 160 0.30 15.74 7.50
CA LEU A 160 1.57 16.00 6.82
C LEU A 160 1.42 16.73 5.49
N ARG A 161 0.26 16.66 4.84
CA ARG A 161 0.01 17.32 3.54
C ARG A 161 -0.63 18.70 3.68
N ASP A 162 -1.20 19.01 4.84
CA ASP A 162 -1.83 20.28 5.15
C ASP A 162 -0.76 21.34 5.49
N SER A 163 -0.83 22.51 4.86
CA SER A 163 0.09 23.62 5.09
C SER A 163 -0.04 24.25 6.48
N GLU A 164 -1.18 24.08 7.15
CA GLU A 164 -1.42 24.65 8.47
C GLU A 164 -0.85 23.79 9.60
N THR A 165 -0.78 22.47 9.41
CA THR A 165 -0.35 21.53 10.47
C THR A 165 1.01 20.89 10.22
N SER A 166 1.41 20.74 8.95
CA SER A 166 2.64 20.04 8.60
C SER A 166 3.87 20.89 8.91
N PRO A 167 4.97 20.28 9.43
CA PRO A 167 6.22 21.00 9.56
C PRO A 167 6.88 21.33 8.21
N ASP A 168 6.52 20.62 7.12
CA ASP A 168 6.97 20.92 5.75
C ASP A 168 6.05 20.25 4.71
N ALA A 169 4.86 20.83 4.48
CA ALA A 169 3.87 20.24 3.59
C ALA A 169 4.36 19.98 2.16
N PRO A 170 5.12 20.88 1.49
CA PRO A 170 5.71 20.61 0.17
C PRO A 170 6.59 19.36 0.16
N PHE A 171 7.49 19.22 1.14
CA PHE A 171 8.36 18.04 1.26
C PHE A 171 7.54 16.76 1.43
N PHE A 172 6.58 16.73 2.36
CA PHE A 172 5.79 15.52 2.61
C PHE A 172 4.91 15.13 1.42
N ARG A 173 4.34 16.09 0.70
CA ARG A 173 3.61 15.81 -0.55
C ARG A 173 4.53 15.12 -1.55
N GLN A 174 5.73 15.65 -1.79
CA GLN A 174 6.70 15.04 -2.70
C GLN A 174 7.13 13.64 -2.24
N LEU A 175 7.45 13.46 -0.96
CA LEU A 175 7.87 12.18 -0.39
C LEU A 175 6.76 11.12 -0.53
N LEU A 176 5.55 11.47 -0.12
CA LEU A 176 4.39 10.58 -0.18
C LEU A 176 4.09 10.19 -1.63
N ASP A 177 4.06 11.15 -2.54
CA ASP A 177 3.70 10.90 -3.94
C ASP A 177 4.77 10.16 -4.74
N ASN A 178 6.05 10.43 -4.50
CA ASN A 178 7.10 9.92 -5.39
C ASN A 178 7.83 8.70 -4.83
N LYS A 179 7.88 8.54 -3.51
CA LYS A 179 8.66 7.48 -2.86
C LYS A 179 7.78 6.49 -2.12
N ILE A 180 7.02 6.96 -1.13
CA ILE A 180 6.18 6.08 -0.30
C ILE A 180 5.08 5.43 -1.14
N LYS A 181 4.37 6.18 -1.99
CA LYS A 181 3.33 5.65 -2.88
C LYS A 181 3.85 4.53 -3.75
N VAL A 182 4.99 4.77 -4.41
CA VAL A 182 5.60 3.81 -5.35
C VAL A 182 6.06 2.55 -4.62
N LYS A 183 6.69 2.68 -3.45
CA LYS A 183 7.27 1.54 -2.74
C LYS A 183 6.24 0.71 -1.98
N THR A 184 5.19 1.37 -1.50
CA THR A 184 4.14 0.74 -0.70
C THR A 184 3.06 0.09 -1.56
N TYR A 185 2.56 0.79 -2.57
CA TYR A 185 1.33 0.37 -3.25
C TYR A 185 1.54 -0.26 -4.62
N LEU A 186 2.68 0.00 -5.25
CA LEU A 186 2.99 -0.50 -6.58
C LEU A 186 4.01 -1.64 -6.48
N THR A 187 3.82 -2.66 -7.31
CA THR A 187 4.82 -3.72 -7.46
C THR A 187 6.12 -3.16 -8.03
N ASP A 188 7.25 -3.78 -7.69
CA ASP A 188 8.48 -3.53 -8.42
C ASP A 188 8.42 -4.16 -9.82
N ARG A 189 9.33 -3.73 -10.70
CA ARG A 189 9.42 -4.31 -12.04
C ARG A 189 10.15 -5.65 -11.97
N ALA A 190 9.41 -6.75 -12.11
CA ALA A 190 9.96 -8.10 -12.22
C ALA A 190 9.65 -8.65 -13.61
N GLN A 191 10.68 -8.76 -14.45
CA GLN A 191 10.56 -9.27 -15.83
C GLN A 191 10.82 -10.79 -15.92
N THR A 192 11.38 -11.37 -14.87
CA THR A 192 11.70 -12.79 -14.71
C THR A 192 10.82 -13.41 -13.61
N GLY A 193 10.82 -14.74 -13.52
CA GLY A 193 9.97 -15.48 -12.58
C GLY A 193 8.57 -15.79 -13.12
N LEU A 194 7.82 -16.59 -12.35
CA LEU A 194 6.48 -17.08 -12.73
C LEU A 194 5.44 -15.96 -12.80
N TYR A 195 5.45 -15.06 -11.81
CA TYR A 195 4.50 -13.96 -11.70
C TYR A 195 5.19 -12.62 -11.96
N LYS A 196 5.31 -12.27 -13.25
CA LYS A 196 5.87 -10.99 -13.69
C LYS A 196 5.02 -9.83 -13.17
N THR A 197 5.69 -8.71 -12.88
CA THR A 197 5.08 -7.50 -12.34
C THR A 197 5.67 -6.24 -12.97
N ASN A 198 4.88 -5.19 -13.14
CA ASN A 198 5.30 -3.90 -13.65
C ASN A 198 4.40 -2.75 -13.17
N ARG A 199 4.63 -2.33 -11.92
CA ARG A 199 4.04 -1.11 -11.34
C ARG A 199 2.51 -1.12 -11.25
N GLU A 200 1.87 -2.27 -11.33
CA GLU A 200 0.46 -2.44 -10.94
C GLU A 200 0.30 -2.35 -9.42
N LYS A 201 -0.95 -2.18 -8.97
CA LYS A 201 -1.30 -2.19 -7.54
C LYS A 201 -1.02 -3.57 -6.94
N ARG A 202 -0.39 -3.62 -5.76
CA ARG A 202 0.05 -4.90 -5.13
C ARG A 202 -1.08 -5.90 -4.90
N TRP A 203 -2.26 -5.45 -4.50
CA TRP A 203 -3.44 -6.32 -4.33
C TRP A 203 -4.09 -6.75 -5.66
N GLU A 204 -3.57 -6.29 -6.80
CA GLU A 204 -4.03 -6.69 -8.14
C GLU A 204 -2.99 -7.56 -8.88
N ALA A 205 -1.79 -7.71 -8.30
CA ALA A 205 -0.83 -8.73 -8.70
C ALA A 205 -1.39 -10.15 -8.42
N HIS A 206 -0.77 -11.16 -9.01
CA HIS A 206 -1.14 -12.55 -8.74
C HIS A 206 -0.96 -12.85 -7.24
N PRO A 207 -1.91 -13.51 -6.55
CA PRO A 207 -1.88 -13.70 -5.09
C PRO A 207 -0.64 -14.48 -4.58
N HIS A 208 -0.06 -15.34 -5.41
CA HIS A 208 1.21 -16.02 -5.09
C HIS A 208 2.48 -15.27 -5.48
N SER A 209 2.38 -14.05 -6.01
CA SER A 209 3.56 -13.23 -6.25
C SER A 209 4.14 -12.76 -4.92
N VAL A 210 5.47 -12.80 -4.77
CA VAL A 210 6.16 -12.18 -3.62
C VAL A 210 5.97 -10.67 -3.54
N GLN A 211 5.47 -10.04 -4.62
CA GLN A 211 5.13 -8.62 -4.67
C GLN A 211 3.70 -8.34 -4.22
N PHE A 212 2.86 -9.37 -4.08
CA PHE A 212 1.48 -9.25 -3.62
C PHE A 212 1.44 -8.79 -2.16
N ALA A 213 0.50 -7.89 -1.89
CA ALA A 213 0.14 -7.45 -0.54
C ALA A 213 -1.31 -6.99 -0.58
N THR A 214 -2.07 -7.27 0.47
CA THR A 214 -3.42 -6.70 0.63
C THR A 214 -3.32 -5.20 0.84
N ARG A 215 -4.43 -4.47 0.64
CA ARG A 215 -4.42 -3.02 0.83
C ARG A 215 -4.17 -2.64 2.29
N SER A 216 -4.70 -3.43 3.23
CA SER A 216 -4.49 -3.27 4.66
C SER A 216 -3.02 -3.39 5.01
N THR A 217 -2.33 -4.39 4.46
CA THR A 217 -0.87 -4.52 4.60
C THR A 217 -0.13 -3.32 3.97
N CYS A 218 -0.57 -2.82 2.81
CA CYS A 218 -0.01 -1.58 2.26
C CYS A 218 -0.19 -0.38 3.20
N PHE A 219 -1.35 -0.21 3.84
CA PHE A 219 -1.55 0.87 4.82
C PHE A 219 -0.61 0.76 6.03
N GLU A 220 -0.35 -0.46 6.50
CA GLU A 220 0.60 -0.73 7.59
C GLU A 220 2.05 -0.42 7.19
N ILE A 221 2.42 -0.75 5.95
CA ILE A 221 3.73 -0.42 5.39
C ILE A 221 3.91 1.10 5.28
N GLU A 222 2.91 1.81 4.75
CA GLU A 222 2.97 3.27 4.72
C GLU A 222 3.15 3.84 6.13
N TYR A 223 2.30 3.42 7.07
CA TYR A 223 2.38 3.86 8.45
C TYR A 223 3.79 3.64 9.01
N THR A 224 4.33 2.44 8.84
CA THR A 224 5.68 2.06 9.29
C THR A 224 6.74 2.98 8.70
N LEU A 225 6.74 3.21 7.38
CA LEU A 225 7.72 4.06 6.73
C LEU A 225 7.64 5.52 7.19
N VAL A 226 6.44 6.04 7.44
CA VAL A 226 6.28 7.43 7.92
C VAL A 226 6.69 7.54 9.39
N ILE A 227 6.35 6.58 10.26
CA ILE A 227 6.78 6.60 11.67
C ILE A 227 8.30 6.51 11.79
N GLN A 228 8.95 5.66 10.98
CA GLN A 228 10.41 5.57 10.93
C GLN A 228 11.01 6.95 10.61
N LEU A 229 10.43 7.69 9.66
CA LEU A 229 10.84 9.05 9.35
C LEU A 229 10.59 10.04 10.50
N CYS A 230 9.43 9.97 11.16
CA CYS A 230 9.14 10.76 12.38
C CYS A 230 10.08 10.42 13.55
N SER A 231 10.83 9.32 13.43
CA SER A 231 11.84 8.87 14.38
C SER A 231 13.27 9.21 13.94
N PHE A 232 13.48 9.86 12.80
CA PHE A 232 14.80 10.34 12.38
C PHE A 232 15.32 11.40 13.35
N VAL A 233 16.65 11.47 13.47
CA VAL A 233 17.30 12.49 14.29
C VAL A 233 17.04 13.85 13.67
N GLY A 234 16.59 14.81 14.47
CA GLY A 234 16.26 16.16 14.00
C GLY A 234 14.85 16.33 13.44
N PHE A 235 13.98 15.31 13.49
CA PHE A 235 12.57 15.50 13.14
C PHE A 235 11.92 16.56 14.05
N PRO A 236 11.09 17.50 13.54
CA PRO A 236 10.51 18.59 14.32
C PRO A 236 9.72 18.12 15.54
N GLN A 237 10.18 18.51 16.74
CA GLN A 237 9.67 18.01 18.00
C GLN A 237 8.22 18.45 18.27
N GLU A 238 7.83 19.65 17.85
CA GLU A 238 6.45 20.15 17.97
C GLU A 238 5.47 19.31 17.14
N ALA A 239 5.84 18.99 15.90
CA ALA A 239 5.02 18.12 15.04
C ALA A 239 4.91 16.71 15.63
N LYS A 240 6.01 16.17 16.17
CA LYS A 240 6.02 14.88 16.87
C LYS A 240 5.07 14.90 18.06
N ALA A 241 5.17 15.91 18.93
CA ALA A 241 4.31 16.05 20.11
C ALA A 241 2.83 16.17 19.74
N SER A 242 2.48 16.97 18.73
CA SER A 242 1.11 17.12 18.23
C SER A 242 0.53 15.80 17.71
N LEU A 243 1.31 15.06 16.92
CA LEU A 243 0.89 13.76 16.40
C LEU A 243 0.75 12.69 17.50
N GLN A 244 1.59 12.74 18.53
CA GLN A 244 1.48 11.85 19.69
C GLN A 244 0.26 12.18 20.56
N ALA A 245 0.00 13.47 20.82
CA ALA A 245 -1.18 13.93 21.55
C ALA A 245 -2.49 13.54 20.83
N ALA A 246 -2.48 13.52 19.50
CA ALA A 246 -3.60 13.05 18.68
C ALA A 246 -3.73 11.52 18.58
N GLY A 247 -2.85 10.74 19.23
CA GLY A 247 -2.84 9.27 19.15
C GLY A 247 -2.49 8.71 17.77
N ILE A 248 -1.92 9.54 16.89
CA ILE A 248 -1.51 9.16 15.53
C ILE A 248 -0.14 8.48 15.59
N LEU A 249 0.80 9.00 16.38
CA LEU A 249 2.09 8.38 16.64
C LEU A 249 2.10 7.65 18.00
N PRO A 250 2.95 6.61 18.16
CA PRO A 250 3.22 6.01 19.47
C PRO A 250 3.73 7.02 20.49
N ALA A 251 3.41 6.80 21.78
CA ALA A 251 3.82 7.68 22.88
C ALA A 251 5.35 7.84 22.98
N GLU A 252 6.10 6.79 22.64
CA GLU A 252 7.55 6.82 22.59
C GLU A 252 8.04 6.41 21.19
N LEU A 253 9.02 7.15 20.68
CA LEU A 253 9.70 6.85 19.44
C LEU A 253 11.20 6.97 19.65
N THR A 254 11.88 5.83 19.54
CA THR A 254 13.35 5.74 19.60
C THR A 254 13.97 6.28 18.31
N PRO A 255 15.13 6.96 18.37
CA PRO A 255 15.83 7.39 17.17
C PRO A 255 16.05 6.23 16.19
N PHE A 256 15.54 6.38 14.98
CA PHE A 256 15.63 5.36 13.96
C PHE A 256 17.05 5.29 13.40
N ARG A 257 17.50 4.07 13.15
CA ARG A 257 18.82 3.75 12.62
C ARG A 257 18.67 2.92 11.36
N CYS A 258 19.57 3.09 10.40
CA CYS A 258 19.65 2.19 9.28
C CYS A 258 19.83 0.76 9.80
N PRO A 259 19.01 -0.22 9.39
CA PRO A 259 19.05 -1.57 9.94
C PRO A 259 20.34 -2.34 9.59
N VAL A 260 21.09 -1.86 8.61
CA VAL A 260 22.34 -2.46 8.13
C VAL A 260 23.55 -1.81 8.80
N THR A 261 23.68 -0.49 8.73
CA THR A 261 24.85 0.23 9.27
C THR A 261 24.73 0.58 10.75
N LEU A 262 23.52 0.50 11.32
CA LEU A 262 23.16 0.92 12.68
C LEU A 262 23.41 2.42 12.97
N LEU A 263 23.74 3.20 11.94
CA LEU A 263 23.89 4.64 12.05
C LEU A 263 22.52 5.32 12.11
N PRO A 264 22.32 6.33 12.99
CA PRO A 264 21.12 7.14 12.99
C PRO A 264 20.92 7.81 11.63
N ILE A 265 19.66 7.92 11.19
CA ILE A 265 19.33 8.70 9.98
C ILE A 265 18.93 10.11 10.40
N SER A 266 19.54 11.11 9.76
CA SER A 266 19.21 12.53 9.94
C SER A 266 18.01 12.93 9.09
N PHE A 267 17.03 13.60 9.69
CA PHE A 267 15.88 14.15 8.99
C PHE A 267 16.29 15.25 8.00
N ASP A 268 17.22 16.12 8.40
CA ASP A 268 17.67 17.25 7.57
C ASP A 268 18.45 16.77 6.34
N GLU A 269 19.32 15.77 6.49
CA GLU A 269 20.03 15.15 5.36
C GLU A 269 19.06 14.46 4.41
N PHE A 270 18.11 13.68 4.97
CA PHE A 270 17.09 13.00 4.19
C PHE A 270 16.20 13.97 3.42
N ARG A 271 15.79 15.07 4.06
CA ARG A 271 15.00 16.14 3.46
C ARG A 271 15.77 16.82 2.33
N ALA A 272 17.00 17.26 2.60
CA ALA A 272 17.83 17.96 1.64
C ALA A 272 18.06 17.14 0.37
N GLU A 273 18.31 15.84 0.51
CA GLU A 273 18.54 14.93 -0.60
C GLU A 273 17.31 14.72 -1.48
N LEU A 274 16.11 14.66 -0.89
CA LEU A 274 14.87 14.51 -1.66
C LEU A 274 14.45 15.79 -2.37
N THR A 275 14.73 16.96 -1.79
CA THR A 275 14.42 18.25 -2.41
C THR A 275 15.47 18.68 -3.44
N ASN A 276 16.73 18.28 -3.26
CA ASN A 276 17.86 18.62 -4.14
C ASN A 276 18.67 17.36 -4.51
N PRO A 277 18.14 16.49 -5.39
CA PRO A 277 18.80 15.24 -5.72
C PRO A 277 20.08 15.48 -6.54
N ASN A 278 21.24 15.16 -5.96
CA ASN A 278 22.49 15.11 -6.72
C ASN A 278 22.50 13.85 -7.62
N HIS A 279 22.57 14.06 -8.94
CA HIS A 279 22.79 13.01 -9.97
C HIS A 279 21.80 11.82 -9.99
N GLY A 280 20.55 12.03 -9.58
CA GLY A 280 19.47 11.03 -9.77
C GLY A 280 19.57 9.78 -8.88
N THR A 281 20.49 9.74 -7.93
CA THR A 281 20.60 8.66 -6.92
C THR A 281 20.24 9.19 -5.54
N SER A 282 19.26 8.58 -4.90
CA SER A 282 18.94 8.88 -3.49
C SER A 282 19.90 8.09 -2.59
N GLY A 283 20.65 8.78 -1.74
CA GLY A 283 21.38 8.26 -0.60
C GLY A 283 20.49 7.63 0.50
N PHE A 284 19.17 7.67 0.36
CA PHE A 284 18.25 6.85 1.14
C PHE A 284 17.33 6.01 0.26
N GLN A 285 17.07 4.77 0.64
CA GLN A 285 16.23 3.85 -0.11
C GLN A 285 15.19 3.20 0.80
N VAL A 286 14.06 2.82 0.22
CA VAL A 286 13.14 1.88 0.85
C VAL A 286 13.49 0.50 0.31
N GLY A 287 13.92 -0.38 1.19
CA GLY A 287 14.30 -1.75 0.86
C GLY A 287 13.66 -2.75 1.81
N HIS A 288 13.81 -4.03 1.45
CA HIS A 288 13.29 -5.14 2.24
C HIS A 288 14.39 -5.73 3.12
N LEU A 289 14.08 -6.05 4.38
CA LEU A 289 15.05 -6.62 5.32
C LEU A 289 15.45 -8.06 4.95
N THR A 290 14.49 -8.77 4.38
CA THR A 290 14.58 -10.06 3.71
C THR A 290 14.13 -9.85 2.26
N PRO A 291 15.05 -9.92 1.28
CA PRO A 291 14.74 -9.63 -0.12
C PRO A 291 13.60 -10.46 -0.70
N LEU A 292 12.84 -9.86 -1.62
CA LEU A 292 11.77 -10.53 -2.35
C LEU A 292 12.33 -11.48 -3.42
N LYS A 293 12.70 -12.70 -3.02
CA LYS A 293 13.18 -13.75 -3.92
C LYS A 293 11.99 -14.35 -4.69
N LEU A 294 11.99 -14.22 -6.01
CA LEU A 294 10.86 -14.58 -6.90
C LEU A 294 10.40 -16.06 -6.76
N ASP A 295 11.30 -16.95 -6.31
CA ASP A 295 11.06 -18.40 -6.26
C ASP A 295 10.99 -18.97 -4.83
N ALA A 296 11.01 -18.12 -3.79
CA ALA A 296 10.98 -18.54 -2.39
C ALA A 296 9.86 -17.86 -1.57
N PRO A 297 8.58 -18.03 -1.92
CA PRO A 297 7.45 -17.48 -1.16
C PRO A 297 7.22 -18.16 0.22
N GLN A 298 8.08 -19.12 0.60
CA GLN A 298 7.91 -20.00 1.76
C GLN A 298 8.67 -19.55 3.02
N ASP A 299 9.59 -18.58 2.90
CA ASP A 299 10.19 -17.98 4.09
C ASP A 299 9.10 -17.14 4.77
N GLY A 300 8.65 -17.53 5.96
CA GLY A 300 7.55 -16.85 6.68
C GLY A 300 7.79 -15.36 6.99
N ASN A 301 9.01 -14.87 6.77
CA ASN A 301 9.42 -13.47 6.89
C ASN A 301 9.69 -12.79 5.53
N ALA A 302 9.54 -13.51 4.41
CA ALA A 302 9.65 -12.98 3.06
C ALA A 302 8.28 -12.48 2.56
N GLY A 303 8.29 -11.38 1.82
CA GLY A 303 7.07 -10.74 1.32
C GLY A 303 7.05 -9.25 1.55
N HIS A 304 6.09 -8.56 0.93
CA HIS A 304 5.93 -7.12 1.12
C HIS A 304 5.03 -6.85 2.33
N THR A 305 5.63 -6.80 3.51
CA THR A 305 4.96 -6.60 4.81
C THR A 305 5.58 -5.43 5.58
N ALA A 306 4.89 -4.95 6.62
CA ALA A 306 5.36 -3.88 7.49
C ALA A 306 6.64 -4.25 8.25
N ASP A 307 6.77 -5.51 8.68
CA ASP A 307 7.97 -5.99 9.40
C ASP A 307 9.19 -6.19 8.50
N ASN A 308 8.97 -6.33 7.20
CA ASN A 308 10.02 -6.60 6.23
C ASN A 308 10.42 -5.35 5.40
N ILE A 309 9.95 -4.16 5.74
CA ILE A 309 10.22 -2.92 4.98
C ILE A 309 10.91 -1.87 5.85
N SER A 310 11.88 -1.15 5.28
CA SER A 310 12.62 -0.16 6.05
C SER A 310 13.25 0.92 5.18
N TRP A 311 13.48 2.10 5.76
CA TRP A 311 14.47 3.05 5.27
C TRP A 311 15.89 2.50 5.47
N ILE A 312 16.73 2.64 4.44
CA ILE A 312 18.10 2.14 4.39
C ILE A 312 18.98 3.24 3.79
N SER A 313 20.15 3.50 4.39
CA SER A 313 21.12 4.43 3.83
C SER A 313 21.78 3.87 2.56
N ALA A 314 22.46 4.73 1.80
CA ALA A 314 23.15 4.32 0.57
C ALA A 314 24.17 3.21 0.83
N ASP A 315 24.97 3.35 1.89
CA ASP A 315 25.95 2.34 2.29
C ASP A 315 25.27 1.08 2.80
N GLY A 316 24.21 1.22 3.59
CA GLY A 316 23.41 0.08 4.03
C GLY A 316 22.87 -0.73 2.85
N ASN A 317 22.37 -0.06 1.83
CA ASN A 317 21.84 -0.71 0.63
C ASN A 317 22.94 -1.39 -0.19
N ARG A 318 24.12 -0.76 -0.34
CA ARG A 318 25.28 -1.37 -1.02
C ARG A 318 25.78 -2.61 -0.28
N ILE A 319 25.88 -2.54 1.04
CA ILE A 319 26.30 -3.66 1.89
C ILE A 319 25.29 -4.80 1.82
N GLN A 320 23.99 -4.49 1.88
CA GLN A 320 22.95 -5.52 1.89
C GLN A 320 22.88 -6.26 0.55
N GLY A 321 22.86 -5.55 -0.58
CA GLY A 321 22.71 -6.18 -1.90
C GLY A 321 21.47 -7.09 -1.96
N SER A 322 21.67 -8.38 -2.24
CA SER A 322 20.62 -9.41 -2.31
C SER A 322 20.52 -10.29 -1.06
N MET A 323 21.21 -9.93 0.02
CA MET A 323 21.22 -10.66 1.29
C MET A 323 20.09 -10.19 2.21
N SER A 324 19.58 -11.11 3.03
CA SER A 324 18.81 -10.80 4.23
C SER A 324 19.68 -10.13 5.29
N LEU A 325 19.08 -9.41 6.24
CA LEU A 325 19.82 -8.83 7.36
C LEU A 325 20.61 -9.87 8.17
N GLN A 326 20.10 -11.10 8.28
CA GLN A 326 20.81 -12.17 8.98
C GLN A 326 22.09 -12.57 8.23
N GLU A 327 22.00 -12.75 6.91
CA GLU A 327 23.15 -13.04 6.05
C GLU A 327 24.17 -11.89 6.08
N VAL A 328 23.71 -10.64 6.06
CA VAL A 328 24.58 -9.45 6.19
C VAL A 328 25.34 -9.46 7.52
N ARG A 329 24.66 -9.68 8.64
CA ARG A 329 25.30 -9.71 9.97
C ARG A 329 26.36 -10.80 10.06
N ALA A 330 26.05 -12.00 9.56
CA ALA A 330 27.01 -13.11 9.53
C ALA A 330 28.23 -12.77 8.66
N LEU A 331 28.02 -12.14 7.50
CA LEU A 331 29.12 -11.72 6.63
C LEU A 331 30.01 -10.66 7.30
N LEU A 332 29.42 -9.63 7.91
CA LEU A 332 30.17 -8.58 8.59
C LEU A 332 31.00 -9.12 9.76
N GLN A 333 30.45 -10.04 10.56
CA GLN A 333 31.17 -10.72 11.63
C GLN A 333 32.36 -11.53 11.08
N LYS A 334 32.14 -12.29 10.01
CA LYS A 334 33.21 -13.06 9.36
C LYS A 334 34.32 -12.15 8.80
N ILE A 335 33.94 -11.03 8.17
CA ILE A 335 34.92 -10.06 7.66
C ILE A 335 35.76 -9.48 8.81
N ALA A 336 35.13 -9.07 9.91
CA ALA A 336 35.84 -8.54 11.08
C ALA A 336 36.84 -9.56 11.65
N GLN A 337 36.41 -10.80 11.84
CA GLN A 337 37.28 -11.90 12.30
C GLN A 337 38.48 -12.14 11.39
N ASN A 338 38.30 -12.02 10.07
CA ASN A 338 39.41 -12.15 9.13
C ASN A 338 40.43 -11.01 9.26
N TYR A 339 39.98 -9.76 9.41
CA TYR A 339 40.89 -8.62 9.62
C TYR A 339 41.65 -8.72 10.95
N GLU A 340 40.98 -9.18 12.01
CA GLU A 340 41.62 -9.48 13.30
C GLU A 340 42.69 -10.57 13.16
N ALA A 341 42.39 -11.66 12.45
CA ALA A 341 43.33 -12.75 12.24
C ALA A 341 44.59 -12.34 11.44
N GLU A 342 44.46 -11.37 10.54
CA GLU A 342 45.58 -10.80 9.77
C GLU A 342 46.34 -9.69 10.53
N GLY A 343 45.86 -9.25 11.69
CA GLY A 343 46.50 -8.22 12.52
C GLY A 343 46.25 -6.78 12.08
N TRP A 344 45.12 -6.51 11.44
CA TRP A 344 44.77 -5.18 10.90
C TRP A 344 43.90 -4.33 11.84
N THR A 345 43.80 -4.71 13.12
CA THR A 345 42.98 -4.04 14.13
C THR A 345 43.75 -3.12 15.06
#